data_AF-A0A5C6XMF4-F1
#
_entry.id   AF-A0A5C6XMF4-F1
#
_cell.length_a   1.000
_cell.length_b   1.000
_cell.length_c   1.000
_cell.angle_alpha   90.00
_cell.angle_beta   90.00
_cell.angle_gamma   90.00
#
_symmetry.space_group_name_H-M   'P 1'
#
loop_
_entity.id
_entity.type
_entity.pdbx_description
1 polymer ?
#
loop_
_entity_poly.entity_id
_entity_poly.type
_entity_poly.pdbx_seq_one_letter_code
_entity_poly.pdbx_strand_id
1 'polypeptide(L)'
;MKKNMPANLNALLRYKTIDKCLKNQFKKCTIEYLIEKCSEALSEFKGKNTSVSERTIREDLKILKSDALGFNAPIVFENNEYRYSTKKYSIFDTKFKELKLLSEIKEILVDEFENIKSDKKYALLYKIAKITKETLPKKCYHKDLDNFNFFEKKVFIPCAVHIEKETIPLPRYDEYPKTYKVVYYWSWFKTKRKVVDLENKEYFSWEYILDTL
;
A
#
# COMPACT_ATOMS: atom_id res chain seq x y z
N MET A 1 -13.41 3.72 -30.47
CA MET A 1 -13.61 3.20 -29.09
C MET A 1 -12.72 4.00 -28.13
N LYS A 2 -13.28 4.59 -27.06
CA LYS A 2 -12.48 5.29 -26.03
C LYS A 2 -11.73 4.25 -25.19
N LYS A 3 -10.41 4.14 -25.38
CA LYS A 3 -9.55 3.31 -24.51
C LYS A 3 -9.34 4.06 -23.20
N ASN A 4 -10.24 3.84 -22.22
CA ASN A 4 -10.07 4.39 -20.89
C ASN A 4 -8.92 3.63 -20.19
N MET A 5 -7.83 4.34 -19.96
CA MET A 5 -6.69 3.83 -19.19
C MET A 5 -7.15 3.47 -17.78
N PRO A 6 -6.64 2.38 -17.17
CA PRO A 6 -6.87 2.12 -15.76
C PRO A 6 -6.40 3.32 -14.93
N ALA A 7 -7.23 3.76 -13.99
CA ALA A 7 -6.95 4.95 -13.16
C ALA A 7 -5.56 4.91 -12.50
N ASN A 8 -5.09 3.70 -12.18
CA ASN A 8 -3.78 3.44 -11.57
C ASN A 8 -2.59 3.92 -12.43
N LEU A 9 -2.60 3.69 -13.74
CA LEU A 9 -1.49 4.09 -14.60
C LEU A 9 -1.39 5.62 -14.74
N ASN A 10 -2.52 6.32 -14.79
CA ASN A 10 -2.54 7.79 -14.79
C ASN A 10 -1.91 8.34 -13.50
N ALA A 11 -2.25 7.77 -12.35
CA ALA A 11 -1.71 8.18 -11.06
C ALA A 11 -0.19 7.98 -11.01
N LEU A 12 0.30 6.81 -11.44
CA LEU A 12 1.73 6.52 -11.47
C LEU A 12 2.51 7.50 -12.36
N LEU A 13 1.96 7.87 -13.52
CA LEU A 13 2.59 8.85 -14.40
C LEU A 13 2.68 10.23 -13.74
N ARG A 14 1.61 10.66 -13.06
CA ARG A 14 1.62 11.91 -12.29
C ARG A 14 2.63 11.87 -11.15
N TYR A 15 2.71 10.77 -10.39
CA TYR A 15 3.69 10.63 -9.32
C TYR A 15 5.13 10.69 -9.83
N LYS A 16 5.42 10.06 -10.98
CA LYS A 16 6.72 10.15 -11.65
C LYS A 16 7.06 11.57 -12.05
N THR A 17 6.10 12.30 -12.61
CA THR A 17 6.28 13.69 -13.03
C THR A 17 6.46 14.63 -11.84
N ILE A 18 5.65 14.49 -10.79
CA ILE A 18 5.75 15.25 -9.54
C ILE A 18 7.13 15.03 -8.92
N ASP A 19 7.59 13.78 -8.81
CA ASP A 19 8.92 13.47 -8.26
C ASP A 19 10.04 14.18 -9.03
N LYS A 20 10.00 14.14 -10.37
CA LYS A 20 10.96 14.84 -11.23
C LYS A 20 10.95 16.35 -11.01
N CYS A 21 9.77 16.95 -10.82
CA CYS A 21 9.64 18.38 -10.55
C CYS A 21 10.25 18.73 -9.20
N LEU A 22 9.83 18.06 -8.13
CA LEU A 22 10.28 18.34 -6.76
C LEU A 22 11.78 18.07 -6.54
N LYS A 23 12.38 17.16 -7.32
CA LYS A 23 13.84 16.91 -7.31
C LYS A 23 14.65 18.05 -7.92
N ASN A 24 14.05 18.86 -8.81
CA ASN A 24 14.74 19.95 -9.49
C ASN A 24 14.74 21.23 -8.65
N GLN A 25 15.86 21.51 -7.99
CA GLN A 25 16.03 22.71 -7.14
C GLN A 25 16.13 24.02 -7.93
N PHE A 26 16.37 23.97 -9.24
CA PHE A 26 16.55 25.16 -10.09
C PHE A 26 15.23 25.71 -10.64
N LYS A 27 14.11 25.00 -10.45
CA LYS A 27 12.79 25.41 -10.93
C LYS A 27 11.83 25.58 -9.76
N LYS A 28 11.09 26.69 -9.77
CA LYS A 28 10.01 26.90 -8.81
C LYS A 28 8.86 25.97 -9.14
N CYS A 29 8.55 25.06 -8.23
CA CYS A 29 7.47 24.10 -8.41
C CYS A 29 6.18 24.66 -7.80
N THR A 30 5.56 25.61 -8.49
CA THR A 30 4.22 26.09 -8.13
C THR A 30 3.16 25.05 -8.50
N ILE A 31 1.94 25.23 -8.02
CA ILE A 31 0.85 24.29 -8.33
C ILE A 31 0.51 24.30 -9.82
N GLU A 32 0.54 25.47 -10.45
CA GLU A 32 0.28 25.65 -11.88
C GLU A 32 1.34 24.93 -12.72
N TYR A 33 2.61 25.03 -12.32
CA TYR A 33 3.71 24.34 -12.97
C TYR A 33 3.56 22.82 -12.89
N LEU A 34 3.14 22.29 -11.72
CA LEU A 34 2.86 20.86 -11.56
C LEU A 34 1.68 20.39 -12.43
N ILE A 35 0.62 21.20 -12.52
CA ILE A 35 -0.54 20.92 -13.39
C ILE A 35 -0.10 20.85 -14.85
N GLU A 36 0.67 21.83 -15.32
CA GLU A 36 1.18 21.88 -16.69
C GLU A 36 2.01 20.63 -17.00
N LYS A 37 3.02 20.33 -16.18
CA LYS A 37 3.92 19.19 -16.41
C LYS A 37 3.20 17.85 -16.36
N CYS A 38 2.25 17.67 -15.44
CA CYS A 38 1.47 16.45 -15.37
C CYS A 38 0.50 16.29 -16.55
N SER A 39 -0.09 17.40 -17.01
CA SER A 39 -0.98 17.43 -18.18
C SER A 39 -0.21 17.12 -19.46
N GLU A 40 0.99 17.71 -19.62
CA GLU A 40 1.92 17.41 -20.71
C GLU A 40 2.27 15.92 -20.74
N ALA A 41 2.75 15.36 -19.62
CA ALA A 41 3.13 13.95 -19.53
C ALA A 41 1.97 13.00 -19.87
N LEU A 42 0.76 13.28 -19.38
CA LEU A 42 -0.43 12.48 -19.70
C LEU A 42 -0.85 12.63 -21.16
N SER A 43 -0.70 13.82 -21.74
CA SER A 43 -1.05 14.10 -23.12
C SER A 43 -0.11 13.39 -24.08
N GLU A 44 1.19 13.45 -23.83
CA GLU A 44 2.22 12.72 -24.56
C GLU A 44 1.95 11.21 -24.54
N PHE A 45 1.71 10.65 -23.35
CA PHE A 45 1.47 9.22 -23.22
C PHE A 45 0.19 8.76 -23.94
N LYS A 46 -0.87 9.58 -23.91
CA LYS A 46 -2.16 9.26 -24.54
C LYS A 46 -2.22 9.62 -26.02
N GLY A 47 -1.28 10.43 -26.52
CA GLY A 47 -1.38 11.04 -27.85
C GLY A 47 -2.59 11.97 -28.00
N LYS A 48 -3.11 12.53 -26.89
CA LYS A 48 -4.28 13.42 -26.88
C LYS A 48 -4.19 14.43 -25.75
N ASN A 49 -4.55 15.68 -26.04
CA ASN A 49 -4.72 16.76 -25.06
C ASN A 49 -5.56 16.30 -23.86
N THR A 50 -4.89 16.10 -22.73
CA THR A 50 -5.43 15.65 -21.45
C THR A 50 -4.91 16.60 -20.38
N SER A 51 -5.81 17.27 -19.67
CA SER A 51 -5.46 18.14 -18.55
C SER A 51 -5.74 17.46 -17.21
N VAL A 52 -5.03 17.94 -16.18
CA VAL A 52 -5.24 17.57 -14.78
C VAL A 52 -5.74 18.80 -14.03
N SER A 53 -6.68 18.62 -13.11
CA SER A 53 -7.14 19.72 -12.26
C SER A 53 -6.18 19.96 -11.09
N GLU A 54 -6.21 21.18 -10.57
CA GLU A 54 -5.47 21.57 -9.36
C GLU A 54 -5.80 20.66 -8.18
N ARG A 55 -7.09 20.33 -8.01
CA ARG A 55 -7.57 19.40 -6.99
C ARG A 55 -6.83 18.07 -7.04
N THR A 56 -6.70 17.48 -8.22
CA THR A 56 -6.04 16.18 -8.39
C THR A 56 -4.56 16.25 -7.99
N ILE A 57 -3.85 17.31 -8.36
CA ILE A 57 -2.43 17.48 -7.97
C ILE A 57 -2.29 17.65 -6.45
N ARG A 58 -3.18 18.42 -5.81
CA ARG A 58 -3.18 18.57 -4.35
C ARG A 58 -3.48 17.24 -3.64
N GLU A 59 -4.44 16.47 -4.14
CA GLU A 59 -4.75 15.13 -3.62
C GLU A 59 -3.56 14.19 -3.78
N ASP A 60 -2.90 14.19 -4.95
CA ASP A 60 -1.70 13.39 -5.19
C ASP A 60 -0.56 13.77 -4.22
N LEU A 61 -0.30 15.06 -4.02
CA LEU A 61 0.71 15.54 -3.07
C LEU A 61 0.39 15.10 -1.63
N LYS A 62 -0.89 15.13 -1.23
CA LYS A 62 -1.35 14.64 0.08
C LYS A 62 -1.12 13.14 0.22
N ILE A 63 -1.41 12.36 -0.83
CA ILE A 63 -1.18 10.91 -0.84
C ILE A 63 0.32 10.61 -0.75
N LEU A 64 1.17 11.31 -1.50
CA LEU A 64 2.63 11.14 -1.48
C LEU A 64 3.24 11.47 -0.12
N LYS A 65 2.68 12.45 0.60
CA LYS A 65 3.05 12.78 1.98
C LYS A 65 2.62 11.73 3.00
N SER A 66 1.54 11.01 2.73
CA SER A 66 0.95 10.05 3.65
C SER A 66 1.62 8.68 3.60
N ASP A 67 1.30 7.84 4.58
CA ASP A 67 1.76 6.45 4.65
C ASP A 67 0.98 5.51 3.71
N ALA A 68 -0.03 6.02 2.98
CA ALA A 68 -0.89 5.20 2.13
C ALA A 68 -0.14 4.42 1.03
N LEU A 69 0.97 4.97 0.54
CA LEU A 69 1.84 4.33 -0.44
C LEU A 69 3.20 3.89 0.15
N GLY A 70 3.41 4.11 1.45
CA GLY A 70 4.67 3.83 2.15
C GLY A 70 5.85 4.73 1.76
N PHE A 71 5.63 5.80 0.99
CA PHE A 71 6.71 6.71 0.58
C PHE A 71 7.06 7.73 1.66
N ASN A 72 6.06 8.21 2.40
CA ASN A 72 6.17 9.26 3.42
C ASN A 72 7.06 10.42 2.95
N ALA A 73 6.75 10.95 1.76
CA ALA A 73 7.63 11.90 1.09
C ALA A 73 7.74 13.20 1.89
N PRO A 74 8.96 13.71 2.14
CA PRO A 74 9.18 14.87 2.99
C PRO A 74 8.98 16.16 2.17
N ILE A 75 7.75 16.34 1.69
CA ILE A 75 7.35 17.48 0.84
C ILE A 75 6.99 18.66 1.74
N VAL A 76 7.58 19.83 1.48
CA VAL A 76 7.28 21.10 2.16
C VAL A 76 6.69 22.08 1.15
N PHE A 77 5.86 23.00 1.65
CA PHE A 77 5.32 24.09 0.85
C PHE A 77 5.78 25.40 1.49
N GLU A 78 6.71 26.09 0.82
CA GLU A 78 7.35 27.31 1.30
C GLU A 78 7.43 28.28 0.13
N ASN A 79 7.29 29.60 0.36
CA ASN A 79 7.40 30.62 -0.69
C ASN A 79 6.55 30.36 -1.96
N ASN A 80 5.32 29.83 -1.78
CA ASN A 80 4.40 29.45 -2.86
C ASN A 80 4.92 28.34 -3.81
N GLU A 81 5.86 27.52 -3.36
CA GLU A 81 6.39 26.40 -4.12
C GLU A 81 6.47 25.12 -3.28
N TYR A 82 6.31 23.98 -3.94
CA TYR A 82 6.48 22.66 -3.35
C TYR A 82 7.91 22.17 -3.55
N ARG A 83 8.55 21.63 -2.50
CA ARG A 83 9.90 21.07 -2.59
C ARG A 83 10.05 19.86 -1.67
N TYR A 84 11.05 19.03 -1.90
CA TYR A 84 11.50 18.11 -0.87
C TYR A 84 12.35 18.85 0.16
N SER A 85 12.13 18.61 1.45
CA SER A 85 12.99 19.14 2.51
C SER A 85 14.41 18.55 2.42
N THR A 86 14.50 17.28 2.03
CA THR A 86 15.78 16.59 1.82
C THR A 86 16.21 16.64 0.35
N LYS A 87 17.31 17.32 0.05
CA LYS A 87 17.84 17.54 -1.32
C LYS A 87 18.10 16.28 -2.14
N LYS A 88 18.44 15.15 -1.49
CA LYS A 88 18.76 13.87 -2.13
C LYS A 88 17.57 12.89 -2.13
N TYR A 89 16.38 13.34 -1.74
CA TYR A 89 15.19 12.49 -1.73
C TYR A 89 14.60 12.35 -3.13
N SER A 90 14.09 11.16 -3.42
CA SER A 90 13.21 10.87 -4.55
C SER A 90 12.36 9.66 -4.16
N ILE A 91 11.09 9.70 -4.55
CA ILE A 91 10.11 8.64 -4.31
C ILE A 91 10.56 7.31 -4.92
N PHE A 92 11.32 7.35 -6.02
CA PHE A 92 11.77 6.15 -6.73
C PHE A 92 13.19 5.71 -6.34
N ASP A 93 13.98 6.57 -5.70
CA ASP A 93 15.35 6.24 -5.28
C ASP A 93 15.38 5.41 -3.97
N THR A 94 14.32 5.43 -3.15
CA THR A 94 14.24 4.65 -1.89
C THR A 94 14.37 3.15 -2.13
N LYS A 95 13.62 2.63 -3.11
CA LYS A 95 13.69 1.22 -3.53
C LYS A 95 15.11 0.80 -3.90
N PHE A 96 15.86 1.70 -4.55
CA PHE A 96 17.22 1.40 -4.97
C PHE A 96 18.20 1.32 -3.79
N LYS A 97 18.03 2.15 -2.76
CA LYS A 97 18.86 2.08 -1.54
C LYS A 97 18.62 0.79 -0.75
N GLU A 98 17.35 0.40 -0.59
CA GLU A 98 16.99 -0.85 0.09
C GLU A 98 17.53 -2.07 -0.67
N LEU A 99 17.43 -2.08 -2.00
CA LEU A 99 17.99 -3.15 -2.83
C LEU A 99 19.51 -3.24 -2.73
N LYS A 100 20.21 -2.09 -2.69
CA LYS A 100 21.67 -2.06 -2.49
C LYS A 100 22.09 -2.64 -1.15
N LEU A 101 21.45 -2.18 -0.07
CA LEU A 101 21.72 -2.69 1.27
C LEU A 101 21.42 -4.20 1.36
N LEU A 102 20.35 -4.68 0.71
CA LEU A 102 20.08 -6.12 0.61
C LEU A 102 21.16 -6.88 -0.17
N SER A 103 21.74 -6.28 -1.22
CA SER A 103 22.85 -6.87 -1.96
C SER A 103 24.13 -6.93 -1.11
N GLU A 104 24.45 -5.87 -0.37
CA GLU A 104 25.57 -5.84 0.59
C GLU A 104 25.40 -6.90 1.69
N ILE A 105 24.20 -7.03 2.27
CA ILE A 105 23.89 -8.08 3.26
C ILE A 105 24.05 -9.47 2.64
N LYS A 106 23.60 -9.67 1.40
CA LYS A 106 23.75 -10.94 0.68
C LYS A 106 25.23 -11.30 0.52
N GLU A 107 26.09 -10.36 0.14
CA GLU A 107 27.53 -10.60 0.00
C GLU A 107 28.13 -11.10 1.31
N ILE A 108 27.88 -10.39 2.42
CA ILE A 108 28.35 -10.80 3.75
C ILE A 108 27.82 -12.18 4.13
N LEU A 109 26.54 -12.48 3.86
CA LEU A 109 25.96 -13.79 4.16
C LEU A 109 26.53 -14.94 3.31
N VAL A 110 26.99 -14.64 2.09
CA VAL A 110 27.66 -15.61 1.20
C VAL A 110 29.10 -15.88 1.66
N ASP A 111 29.77 -14.86 2.18
CA ASP A 111 31.12 -14.97 2.74
C ASP A 111 31.11 -15.78 4.04
N GLU A 112 30.21 -15.43 4.97
CA GLU A 112 30.05 -16.09 6.27
C GLU A 112 29.21 -17.38 6.21
N PHE A 113 28.92 -17.86 5.01
CA PHE A 113 27.96 -18.92 4.79
C PHE A 113 28.29 -20.23 5.54
N GLU A 114 29.57 -20.57 5.63
CA GLU A 114 30.05 -21.79 6.29
C GLU A 114 30.03 -21.66 7.83
N ASN A 115 30.18 -20.44 8.35
CA ASN A 115 30.20 -20.14 9.78
C ASN A 115 28.79 -20.14 10.40
N ILE A 116 27.75 -19.90 9.60
CA ILE A 116 26.37 -19.88 10.07
C ILE A 116 25.82 -21.32 10.17
N LYS A 117 25.54 -21.80 11.38
CA LYS A 117 25.00 -23.17 11.60
C LYS A 117 23.51 -23.35 11.28
N SER A 118 22.76 -22.26 11.15
CA SER A 118 21.30 -22.29 10.99
C SER A 118 20.89 -22.59 9.55
N ASP A 119 20.08 -23.63 9.33
CA ASP A 119 19.52 -23.98 8.01
C ASP A 119 18.62 -22.88 7.43
N LYS A 120 18.15 -21.95 8.25
CA LYS A 120 17.38 -20.77 7.80
C LYS A 120 18.19 -19.87 6.86
N LYS A 121 19.52 -19.99 6.84
CA LYS A 121 20.42 -19.21 5.97
C LYS A 121 20.13 -19.44 4.48
N TYR A 122 19.82 -20.68 4.09
CA TYR A 122 19.52 -21.03 2.69
C TYR A 122 18.23 -20.34 2.22
N ALA A 123 17.18 -20.40 3.04
CA ALA A 123 15.89 -19.78 2.74
C ALA A 123 15.98 -18.25 2.68
N LEU A 124 16.75 -17.65 3.61
CA LEU A 124 16.96 -16.21 3.64
C LEU A 124 17.72 -15.73 2.39
N LEU A 125 18.84 -16.39 2.04
CA LEU A 125 19.62 -16.08 0.85
C LEU A 125 18.80 -16.20 -0.42
N TYR A 126 17.99 -17.25 -0.56
CA TYR A 126 17.11 -17.43 -1.71
C TYR A 126 16.09 -16.27 -1.84
N LYS A 127 15.46 -15.87 -0.73
CA LYS A 127 14.52 -14.74 -0.71
C LYS A 127 15.21 -13.42 -1.10
N ILE A 128 16.40 -13.16 -0.56
CA ILE A 128 17.16 -11.95 -0.88
C ILE A 128 17.54 -11.95 -2.36
N ALA A 129 18.09 -13.05 -2.88
CA ALA A 129 18.46 -13.18 -4.29
C ALA A 129 17.26 -13.00 -5.24
N LYS A 130 16.08 -13.51 -4.87
CA LYS A 130 14.84 -13.30 -5.63
C LYS A 130 14.43 -11.83 -5.67
N ILE A 131 14.62 -11.09 -4.58
CA ILE A 131 14.31 -9.65 -4.48
C ILE A 131 15.35 -8.83 -5.26
N THR A 132 16.64 -9.13 -5.11
CA THR A 132 17.72 -8.40 -5.80
C THR A 132 17.87 -8.78 -7.27
N LYS A 133 17.23 -9.89 -7.71
CA LYS A 133 17.34 -10.47 -9.06
C LYS A 133 18.77 -10.87 -9.42
N GLU A 134 19.55 -11.24 -8.43
CA GLU A 134 20.95 -11.65 -8.58
C GLU A 134 21.08 -13.16 -8.41
N THR A 135 22.15 -13.73 -8.96
CA THR A 135 22.43 -15.17 -8.85
C THR A 135 23.21 -15.47 -7.57
N LEU A 136 22.93 -16.63 -6.97
CA LEU A 136 23.70 -17.16 -5.84
C LEU A 136 24.77 -18.15 -6.33
N PRO A 137 25.88 -18.28 -5.61
CA PRO A 137 26.87 -19.32 -5.88
C PRO A 137 26.30 -20.71 -5.55
N LYS A 138 26.77 -21.73 -6.28
CA LYS A 138 26.27 -23.13 -6.18
C LYS A 138 26.28 -23.70 -4.75
N LYS A 139 27.22 -23.25 -3.91
CA LYS A 139 27.34 -23.66 -2.49
C LYS A 139 26.16 -23.22 -1.62
N CYS A 140 25.44 -22.18 -2.02
CA CYS A 140 24.33 -21.60 -1.25
C CYS A 140 22.96 -22.19 -1.59
N TYR A 141 22.89 -23.19 -2.47
CA TYR A 141 21.63 -23.86 -2.82
C TYR A 141 21.38 -25.05 -1.90
N HIS A 142 20.14 -25.14 -1.41
CA HIS A 142 19.61 -26.32 -0.73
C HIS A 142 18.63 -27.04 -1.64
N LYS A 143 18.50 -28.37 -1.54
CA LYS A 143 17.56 -29.14 -2.36
C LYS A 143 16.09 -28.81 -2.04
N ASP A 144 15.81 -28.46 -0.78
CA ASP A 144 14.45 -28.22 -0.26
C ASP A 144 14.08 -26.74 -0.12
N LEU A 145 14.57 -25.85 -0.99
CA LEU A 145 14.32 -24.40 -0.90
C LEU A 145 12.82 -24.03 -0.88
N ASP A 146 11.98 -24.83 -1.52
CA ASP A 146 10.52 -24.62 -1.59
C ASP A 146 9.79 -24.93 -0.25
N ASN A 147 10.41 -25.67 0.67
CA ASN A 147 9.79 -26.07 1.94
C ASN A 147 9.99 -25.06 3.08
N PHE A 148 10.78 -24.00 2.89
CA PHE A 148 11.12 -23.04 3.95
C PHE A 148 10.24 -21.77 3.96
N ASN A 149 8.94 -21.93 4.27
CA ASN A 149 8.02 -20.80 4.54
C ASN A 149 8.14 -20.22 5.98
N PHE A 150 9.35 -20.20 6.56
CA PHE A 150 9.54 -19.93 8.00
C PHE A 150 9.25 -18.49 8.44
N PHE A 151 9.37 -17.51 7.53
CA PHE A 151 9.13 -16.08 7.84
C PHE A 151 7.66 -15.66 7.66
N GLU A 152 6.78 -16.55 7.21
CA GLU A 152 5.33 -16.33 7.24
C GLU A 152 4.73 -16.67 8.61
N LYS A 153 5.42 -16.33 9.72
CA LYS A 153 4.68 -16.14 10.95
C LYS A 153 3.80 -14.93 10.72
N LYS A 154 2.57 -15.18 10.25
CA LYS A 154 1.46 -14.24 10.30
C LYS A 154 1.59 -13.50 11.62
N VAL A 155 1.76 -12.19 11.56
CA VAL A 155 1.49 -11.35 12.73
C VAL A 155 0.07 -11.70 13.12
N PHE A 156 -0.09 -12.51 14.16
CA PHE A 156 -1.39 -12.78 14.74
C PHE A 156 -1.75 -11.48 15.41
N ILE A 157 -2.44 -10.61 14.67
CA ILE A 157 -3.13 -9.47 15.25
C ILE A 157 -4.33 -10.11 15.94
N PRO A 158 -4.42 -10.15 17.28
CA PRO A 158 -5.63 -10.60 17.92
C PRO A 158 -6.70 -9.54 17.64
N CYS A 159 -7.44 -9.67 16.54
CA CYS A 159 -8.77 -9.08 16.49
C CYS A 159 -9.57 -9.82 17.56
N ALA A 160 -9.66 -9.25 18.75
CA ALA A 160 -10.54 -9.75 19.80
C ALA A 160 -11.96 -9.77 19.23
N VAL A 161 -12.45 -10.96 18.89
CA VAL A 161 -13.84 -11.16 18.52
C VAL A 161 -14.62 -11.20 19.83
N HIS A 162 -15.18 -10.08 20.25
CA HIS A 162 -16.23 -10.10 21.27
C HIS A 162 -17.52 -10.60 20.62
N ILE A 163 -18.04 -11.71 21.16
CA ILE A 163 -19.33 -12.29 20.77
C ILE A 163 -20.29 -12.00 21.92
N GLU A 164 -21.05 -10.92 21.81
CA GLU A 164 -22.17 -10.68 22.71
C GLU A 164 -23.44 -11.24 22.07
N LYS A 165 -24.21 -12.01 22.85
CA LYS A 165 -25.53 -12.49 22.46
C LYS A 165 -26.56 -11.49 22.97
N GLU A 166 -27.03 -10.61 22.11
CA GLU A 166 -28.16 -9.73 22.42
C GLU A 166 -29.47 -10.36 21.94
N THR A 167 -30.54 -10.21 22.74
CA THR A 167 -31.90 -10.54 22.35
C THR A 167 -32.62 -9.25 21.97
N ILE A 168 -32.92 -9.08 20.69
CA ILE A 168 -33.60 -7.88 20.16
C ILE A 168 -35.11 -8.17 20.11
N PRO A 169 -35.98 -7.40 20.79
CA PRO A 169 -37.42 -7.56 20.65
C PRO A 169 -37.92 -6.90 19.36
N LEU A 170 -38.57 -7.67 18.48
CA LEU A 170 -39.15 -7.19 17.22
C LEU A 170 -40.57 -6.61 17.44
N PRO A 171 -40.92 -5.45 16.84
CA PRO A 171 -42.27 -4.92 16.88
C PRO A 171 -43.15 -5.58 15.79
N ARG A 172 -43.92 -6.63 16.18
CA ARG A 172 -45.04 -7.32 15.46
C ARG A 172 -44.73 -7.93 14.08
N TYR A 173 -45.38 -8.99 13.61
CA TYR A 173 -46.05 -10.17 14.18
C TYR A 173 -45.74 -11.27 13.14
N ASP A 174 -45.51 -12.48 13.63
CA ASP A 174 -45.38 -13.75 12.89
C ASP A 174 -43.97 -14.36 12.88
N GLU A 175 -43.91 -15.51 13.56
CA GLU A 175 -42.83 -16.49 13.73
C GLU A 175 -41.83 -16.25 14.88
N TYR A 176 -41.82 -17.25 15.78
CA TYR A 176 -40.95 -17.58 16.93
C TYR A 176 -39.60 -16.86 17.09
N PRO A 177 -39.10 -16.70 18.34
CA PRO A 177 -37.86 -15.96 18.63
C PRO A 177 -36.66 -16.59 17.93
N LYS A 178 -36.11 -15.90 16.91
CA LYS A 178 -34.87 -16.30 16.25
C LYS A 178 -33.68 -15.75 17.05
N THR A 179 -32.69 -16.60 17.33
CA THR A 179 -31.46 -16.19 18.01
C THR A 179 -30.42 -15.74 16.98
N TYR A 180 -30.07 -14.46 17.00
CA TYR A 180 -29.09 -13.87 16.09
C TYR A 180 -27.68 -13.89 16.69
N LYS A 181 -26.65 -14.07 15.86
CA LYS A 181 -25.25 -13.88 16.28
C LYS A 181 -24.73 -12.58 15.67
N VAL A 182 -24.42 -11.60 16.52
CA VAL A 182 -23.80 -10.34 16.09
C VAL A 182 -22.29 -10.47 16.19
N VAL A 183 -21.59 -10.14 15.11
CA VAL A 183 -20.11 -10.18 15.07
C VAL A 183 -19.59 -8.76 14.83
N TYR A 184 -18.81 -8.25 15.78
CA TYR A 184 -18.15 -6.94 15.68
C TYR A 184 -16.72 -7.12 15.16
N TYR A 185 -16.36 -6.30 14.17
CA TYR A 185 -14.97 -6.11 13.76
C TYR A 185 -14.52 -4.73 14.21
N TRP A 186 -13.55 -4.67 15.12
CA TRP A 186 -12.88 -3.42 15.47
C TRP A 186 -11.83 -3.10 14.41
N SER A 187 -12.01 -1.97 13.74
CA SER A 187 -10.98 -1.25 12.99
C SER A 187 -10.98 0.18 13.52
N TRP A 188 -9.80 0.77 13.71
CA TRP A 188 -9.58 2.03 14.45
C TRP A 188 -10.37 3.24 13.93
N PHE A 189 -11.11 3.12 12.82
CA PHE A 189 -11.95 4.20 12.28
C PHE A 189 -13.35 3.80 11.75
N LYS A 190 -13.77 2.52 11.70
CA LYS A 190 -15.15 2.13 11.32
C LYS A 190 -15.56 0.75 11.85
N THR A 191 -16.72 0.67 12.50
CA THR A 191 -17.37 -0.58 12.91
C THR A 191 -18.28 -1.07 11.79
N LYS A 192 -18.01 -2.24 11.21
CA LYS A 192 -18.97 -2.92 10.31
C LYS A 192 -19.73 -3.97 11.11
N ARG A 193 -21.06 -3.91 11.08
CA ARG A 193 -21.97 -4.86 11.73
C ARG A 193 -22.39 -5.91 10.69
N LYS A 194 -22.17 -7.20 10.97
CA LYS A 194 -22.75 -8.31 10.18
C LYS A 194 -23.70 -9.08 11.11
N VAL A 195 -24.97 -9.17 10.72
CA VAL A 195 -25.99 -9.97 11.41
C VAL A 195 -26.19 -11.24 10.60
N VAL A 196 -26.09 -12.41 11.25
CA VAL A 196 -26.23 -13.72 10.59
C VAL A 196 -27.19 -14.58 11.40
N ASP A 197 -28.20 -15.14 10.73
CA ASP A 197 -29.12 -16.15 11.28
C ASP A 197 -28.47 -17.54 11.30
N LEU A 198 -28.91 -18.41 12.24
CA LEU A 198 -28.33 -19.74 12.46
C LEU A 198 -28.45 -20.72 11.28
N GLU A 199 -29.29 -20.44 10.28
CA GLU A 199 -29.49 -21.29 9.09
C GLU A 199 -28.66 -20.84 7.85
N ASN A 200 -27.70 -19.92 8.01
CA ASN A 200 -26.77 -19.50 6.93
C ASN A 200 -27.45 -18.98 5.63
N LYS A 201 -28.64 -18.37 5.72
CA LYS A 201 -29.19 -17.57 4.61
C LYS A 201 -28.71 -16.12 4.74
N GLU A 202 -27.94 -15.63 3.77
CA GLU A 202 -27.44 -14.25 3.75
C GLU A 202 -28.52 -13.30 3.21
N TYR A 203 -29.02 -12.40 4.06
CA TYR A 203 -29.82 -11.27 3.62
C TYR A 203 -28.96 -9.99 3.74
N PHE A 204 -28.71 -9.33 2.62
CA PHE A 204 -28.09 -8.00 2.61
C PHE A 204 -29.18 -6.95 2.85
N SER A 205 -29.24 -6.42 4.08
CA SER A 205 -29.99 -5.18 4.37
C SER A 205 -29.04 -3.99 4.29
N TRP A 206 -29.38 -3.00 3.47
CA TRP A 206 -28.75 -1.69 3.50
C TRP A 206 -29.54 -0.81 4.46
N GLU A 207 -29.00 -0.57 5.66
CA GLU A 207 -29.46 0.56 6.46
C GLU A 207 -28.47 1.72 6.28
N TYR A 208 -28.99 2.81 5.72
CA TYR A 208 -28.36 4.13 5.77
C TYR A 208 -28.24 4.54 7.23
N ILE A 209 -27.01 4.72 7.72
CA ILE A 209 -26.80 5.44 8.97
C ILE A 209 -27.08 6.91 8.67
N LEU A 210 -28.28 7.37 9.02
CA LEU A 210 -28.50 8.79 9.25
C LEU A 210 -27.78 9.15 10.54
N ASP A 211 -26.75 9.98 10.41
CA ASP A 211 -26.12 10.68 11.52
C ASP A 211 -27.21 11.37 12.36
N THR A 212 -27.32 11.01 13.63
CA THR A 212 -27.91 11.89 14.64
C THR A 212 -27.17 11.76 15.97
N LEU A 213 -26.41 12.84 16.23
CA LEU A 213 -25.97 13.43 17.51
C LEU A 213 -25.05 12.61 18.44
#